data_AF-A0A945VSA8-F1
#
_entry.id   AF-A0A945VSA8-F1
#
_cell.length_a   1.000
_cell.length_b   1.000
_cell.length_c   1.000
_cell.angle_alpha   90.00
_cell.angle_beta   90.00
_cell.angle_gamma   90.00
#
_symmetry.space_group_name_H-M   'P 1'
#
loop_
_entity.id
_entity.type
_entity.pdbx_description
1 polymer ?
#
loop_
_entity_poly.entity_id
_entity_poly.type
_entity_poly.pdbx_seq_one_letter_code
_entity_poly.pdbx_strand_id
1 'polypeptide(L)'
;MTAITEENKYLEYYINRDWKIFPCIPNDKYTAMPGGYKNGSSDLLKIYKWWEGSPTSNIGLVTGEANNLVVVDVDVKDGAPGLKSLSELEAECGKFDTLTVNTP
;
A
#
# COMPACT_ATOMS: atom_id res chain seq x y z
N MET A 1 3.96 24.40 -1.02
CA MET A 1 4.43 23.05 -0.66
C MET A 1 4.20 22.90 0.83
N THR A 2 2.99 22.52 1.20
CA THR A 2 2.59 22.38 2.60
C THR A 2 3.12 21.04 3.07
N ALA A 3 3.78 21.04 4.22
CA ALA A 3 4.26 19.83 4.88
C ALA A 3 3.13 18.81 4.93
N ILE A 4 3.41 17.58 4.51
CA ILE A 4 2.52 16.46 4.81
C ILE A 4 2.36 16.46 6.31
N THR A 5 1.12 16.51 6.77
CA THR A 5 0.78 16.37 8.18
C THR A 5 1.49 15.11 8.71
N GLU A 6 2.10 15.21 9.89
CA GLU A 6 2.82 14.10 10.54
C GLU A 6 2.02 12.78 10.62
N GLU A 7 0.70 12.86 10.41
CA GLU A 7 -0.26 11.78 10.43
C GLU A 7 -0.04 10.69 9.36
N ASN A 8 0.73 10.94 8.28
CA ASN A 8 1.04 9.87 7.32
C ASN A 8 2.48 9.95 6.76
N LYS A 9 3.45 9.69 7.64
CA LYS A 9 4.90 9.73 7.34
C LYS A 9 5.37 8.88 6.15
N TYR A 10 4.55 7.95 5.66
CA TYR A 10 4.87 7.09 4.52
C TYR A 10 4.37 7.63 3.18
N LEU A 11 3.62 8.73 3.14
CA LEU A 11 3.07 9.27 1.90
C LEU A 11 4.19 9.64 0.91
N GLU A 12 5.23 10.33 1.37
CA GLU A 12 6.42 10.63 0.55
C GLU A 12 7.13 9.37 0.06
N TYR A 13 7.15 8.31 0.86
CA TYR A 13 7.82 7.06 0.47
C TYR A 13 7.20 6.47 -0.80
N TYR A 14 5.87 6.51 -0.92
CA TYR A 14 5.15 6.01 -2.09
C TYR A 14 5.15 7.02 -3.25
N ILE A 15 5.04 8.32 -2.95
CA ILE A 15 5.16 9.40 -3.95
C ILE A 15 6.51 9.33 -4.68
N ASN A 16 7.62 9.20 -3.95
CA ASN A 16 8.96 9.18 -4.53
C ASN A 16 9.24 7.94 -5.39
N ARG A 17 8.34 6.94 -5.39
CA ARG A 17 8.38 5.76 -6.25
C ARG A 17 7.50 5.89 -7.49
N ASP A 18 6.80 7.02 -7.66
CA ASP A 18 5.79 7.25 -8.69
C ASP A 18 4.70 6.15 -8.69
N TRP A 19 4.41 5.60 -7.51
CA TRP A 19 3.37 4.59 -7.36
C TRP A 19 2.00 5.26 -7.24
N LYS A 20 1.03 4.70 -7.97
CA LYS A 20 -0.38 5.03 -7.83
C LYS A 20 -0.88 4.58 -6.47
N ILE A 21 -1.32 5.54 -5.68
CA ILE A 21 -1.91 5.34 -4.36
C ILE A 21 -3.33 5.93 -4.28
N PHE A 22 -4.08 5.57 -3.25
CA PHE A 22 -5.43 6.08 -2.98
C PHE A 22 -5.73 6.09 -1.48
N PRO A 23 -6.64 6.96 -1.00
CA PRO A 23 -7.05 6.95 0.40
C PRO A 23 -7.99 5.77 0.70
N CYS A 24 -7.72 5.08 1.81
CA CYS A 24 -8.57 4.07 2.42
C CYS A 24 -9.24 4.64 3.68
N ILE A 25 -10.45 4.15 3.96
CA ILE A 25 -11.18 4.51 5.18
C ILE A 25 -10.36 4.03 6.40
N PRO A 26 -10.12 4.91 7.40
CA PRO A 26 -9.36 4.52 8.59
C PRO A 26 -10.00 3.33 9.31
N ASN A 27 -9.18 2.34 9.69
CA ASN A 27 -9.60 1.12 10.39
C ASN A 27 -10.64 0.26 9.64
N ASP A 28 -10.73 0.41 8.32
CA ASP A 28 -11.63 -0.37 7.48
C ASP A 28 -10.86 -0.95 6.27
N LYS A 29 -11.49 -1.88 5.54
CA LYS A 29 -10.93 -2.54 4.36
C LYS A 29 -11.44 -1.93 3.04
N TYR A 30 -12.04 -0.75 3.10
CA TYR A 30 -12.63 -0.08 1.94
C TYR A 30 -11.89 1.19 1.53
N THR A 31 -11.92 1.44 0.23
CA THR A 31 -11.43 2.67 -0.41
C THR A 31 -12.40 3.82 -0.14
N ALA A 32 -11.88 5.01 0.16
CA ALA A 32 -12.70 6.23 0.29
C ALA A 32 -13.10 6.83 -1.09
N MET A 33 -12.62 6.26 -2.20
CA MET A 33 -12.80 6.78 -3.55
C MET A 33 -14.00 6.16 -4.30
N PRO A 34 -14.81 6.98 -5.00
CA PRO A 34 -15.71 6.52 -6.05
C PRO A 34 -14.94 5.81 -7.17
N GLY A 35 -15.42 4.63 -7.60
CA GLY A 35 -14.73 3.79 -8.60
C GLY A 35 -13.59 2.93 -8.04
N GLY A 36 -13.30 3.05 -6.74
CA GLY A 36 -12.38 2.19 -6.00
C GLY A 36 -10.90 2.35 -6.39
N TYR A 37 -10.12 1.30 -6.12
CA TYR A 37 -8.65 1.31 -6.28
C TYR A 37 -8.17 1.64 -7.71
N LYS A 38 -9.01 1.41 -8.73
CA LYS A 38 -8.68 1.68 -10.14
C LYS A 38 -8.40 3.15 -10.42
N ASN A 39 -8.88 4.04 -9.55
CA ASN A 39 -8.69 5.49 -9.66
C ASN A 39 -7.47 6.00 -8.86
N GLY A 40 -6.64 5.11 -8.30
CA GLY A 40 -5.39 5.50 -7.66
C GLY A 40 -4.49 6.30 -8.60
N SER A 41 -3.73 7.24 -8.04
CA SER A 41 -2.95 8.20 -8.82
C SER A 41 -1.56 8.41 -8.24
N SER A 42 -0.61 8.78 -9.10
CA SER A 42 0.71 9.31 -8.74
C SER A 42 0.82 10.82 -8.98
N ASP A 43 -0.29 11.48 -9.40
CA ASP A 43 -0.38 12.93 -9.55
C ASP A 43 -0.35 13.60 -8.17
N LEU A 44 0.74 14.31 -7.90
CA LEU A 44 0.98 15.00 -6.64
C LEU A 44 -0.17 15.93 -6.23
N LEU A 45 -0.76 16.66 -7.19
CA LEU A 45 -1.84 17.60 -6.88
C LEU A 45 -3.09 16.86 -6.40
N LYS A 46 -3.38 15.69 -6.99
CA LYS A 46 -4.49 14.84 -6.55
C LYS A 46 -4.21 14.21 -5.19
N ILE A 47 -3.02 13.65 -5.01
CA ILE A 47 -2.61 13.01 -3.75
C ILE A 47 -2.68 14.01 -2.60
N TYR A 48 -2.05 15.18 -2.74
CA TYR A 48 -2.08 16.19 -1.69
C TYR A 48 -3.50 16.67 -1.39
N LYS A 49 -4.34 16.85 -2.41
CA LYS A 49 -5.75 17.22 -2.19
C LYS A 49 -6.54 16.16 -1.43
N TRP A 50 -6.28 14.87 -1.66
CA TRP A 50 -6.95 13.79 -0.91
C TRP A 50 -6.57 13.81 0.58
N TRP A 51 -5.28 13.92 0.89
CA TRP A 51 -4.81 13.92 2.28
C TRP A 51 -4.98 15.27 2.99
N GLU A 52 -5.13 16.39 2.27
CA GLU A 52 -5.59 17.66 2.86
C GLU A 52 -7.05 17.56 3.33
N GLY A 53 -7.91 16.90 2.55
CA GLY A 53 -9.32 16.70 2.90
C GLY A 53 -9.57 15.58 3.92
N SER A 54 -8.68 14.58 4.00
CA SER A 54 -8.78 13.48 4.97
C SER A 54 -7.39 13.03 5.46
N PRO A 55 -6.78 13.80 6.39
CA PRO A 55 -5.41 13.54 6.87
C PRO A 55 -5.19 12.16 7.48
N THR A 56 -6.23 11.60 8.12
CA THR A 56 -6.18 10.31 8.80
C THR A 56 -6.41 9.10 7.89
N SER A 57 -6.69 9.31 6.60
CA SER A 57 -6.90 8.22 5.65
C SER A 57 -5.69 7.30 5.56
N ASN A 58 -5.96 5.99 5.60
CA ASN A 58 -4.95 4.97 5.35
C ASN A 58 -4.46 5.04 3.89
N ILE A 59 -3.22 4.61 3.63
CA ILE A 59 -2.69 4.56 2.26
C ILE A 59 -3.03 3.21 1.61
N GLY A 60 -3.82 3.24 0.55
CA GLY A 60 -3.97 2.14 -0.39
C GLY A 60 -2.95 2.24 -1.52
N LEU A 61 -2.41 1.10 -1.94
CA LEU A 61 -1.44 0.98 -3.03
C LEU A 61 -2.08 0.19 -4.17
N VAL A 62 -2.05 0.72 -5.39
CA VAL A 62 -2.53 -0.04 -6.56
C VAL A 62 -1.49 -1.13 -6.88
N THR A 63 -1.93 -2.37 -7.00
CA THR A 63 -1.07 -3.50 -7.37
C THR A 63 -1.24 -3.87 -8.85
N GLY A 64 -0.46 -4.85 -9.32
CA GLY A 64 -0.47 -5.33 -10.68
C GLY A 64 0.24 -4.38 -11.64
N GLU A 65 -0.15 -4.46 -12.92
CA GLU A 65 0.49 -3.74 -14.03
C GLU A 65 0.59 -2.23 -13.80
N ALA A 66 -0.40 -1.63 -13.14
CA ALA A 66 -0.48 -0.19 -12.94
C ALA A 66 0.72 0.41 -12.18
N ASN A 67 1.34 -0.36 -11.28
CA ASN A 67 2.58 -0.01 -10.58
C ASN A 67 3.71 -1.03 -10.84
N ASN A 68 3.48 -2.02 -11.71
CA ASN A 68 4.34 -3.20 -11.88
C ASN A 68 4.68 -3.88 -10.54
N LEU A 69 3.67 -4.14 -9.71
CA LEU A 69 3.82 -4.69 -8.36
C LEU A 69 3.04 -5.98 -8.15
N VAL A 70 3.72 -6.97 -7.57
CA VAL A 70 3.07 -8.14 -6.96
C VAL A 70 3.23 -8.03 -5.45
N VAL A 71 2.15 -8.29 -4.72
CA VAL A 71 2.15 -8.33 -3.26
C VAL A 71 1.83 -9.75 -2.84
N VAL A 72 2.67 -10.32 -1.98
CA VAL A 72 2.44 -11.60 -1.32
C VAL A 72 1.97 -11.29 0.10
N ASP A 73 0.71 -11.59 0.38
CA ASP A 73 0.16 -11.47 1.74
C ASP A 73 0.45 -12.77 2.51
N VAL A 74 1.13 -12.65 3.65
CA VAL A 74 1.67 -13.80 4.41
C VAL A 74 0.90 -13.94 5.72
N ASP A 75 -0.23 -14.65 5.65
CA ASP A 75 -1.10 -14.88 6.80
C ASP A 75 -0.52 -15.93 7.77
N VAL A 76 -0.39 -15.55 9.04
CA VAL A 76 0.05 -16.44 10.14
C VAL A 76 -1.01 -16.62 11.23
N LYS A 77 -2.16 -15.97 11.09
CA LYS A 77 -3.26 -15.99 12.06
C LYS A 77 -4.11 -17.25 11.88
N ASP A 78 -4.82 -17.66 12.92
CA ASP A 78 -5.77 -18.78 12.91
C ASP A 78 -5.18 -20.12 12.40
N GLY A 79 -3.90 -20.35 12.67
CA GLY A 79 -3.20 -21.57 12.26
C GLY A 79 -2.73 -21.58 10.80
N ALA A 80 -2.87 -20.46 10.07
CA ALA A 80 -2.34 -20.33 8.72
C ALA A 80 -0.80 -20.47 8.72
N PRO A 81 -0.22 -21.34 7.87
CA PRO A 81 1.22 -21.60 7.85
C PRO A 81 2.00 -20.63 6.96
N GLY A 82 1.62 -19.34 6.89
CA GLY A 82 2.13 -18.39 5.89
C GLY A 82 3.66 -18.30 5.81
N LEU A 83 4.36 -18.29 6.95
CA LEU A 83 5.84 -18.26 6.95
C LEU A 83 6.47 -19.53 6.37
N LYS A 84 5.83 -20.69 6.56
CA LYS A 84 6.28 -21.94 5.93
C LYS A 84 6.07 -21.87 4.43
N SER A 85 4.89 -21.41 3.98
CA SER A 85 4.60 -21.24 2.55
C SER A 85 5.52 -20.22 1.89
N LEU A 86 5.85 -19.12 2.56
CA LEU A 86 6.84 -18.15 2.07
C LEU A 86 8.23 -18.79 1.91
N SER A 87 8.68 -19.56 2.92
CA SER A 87 9.97 -20.26 2.84
C SER A 87 10.02 -21.29 1.71
N GLU A 88 8.92 -21.98 1.44
CA GLU A 88 8.82 -22.92 0.30
C GLU A 88 8.91 -22.19 -1.03
N LEU A 89 8.20 -21.07 -1.16
CA LEU A 89 8.23 -20.23 -2.35
C LEU A 89 9.62 -19.63 -2.61
N GLU A 90 10.33 -19.17 -1.57
CA GLU A 90 11.71 -18.68 -1.69
C GLU A 90 12.72 -19.80 -2.03
N ALA A 91 12.46 -21.03 -1.60
CA ALA A 91 13.31 -22.16 -1.97
C ALA A 91 13.17 -22.51 -3.46
N GLU A 92 11.99 -22.30 -4.04
CA GLU A 92 11.71 -22.53 -5.45
C GLU A 92 12.15 -21.36 -6.34
N CYS A 93 11.84 -20.12 -5.94
CA CYS A 93 12.04 -18.92 -6.76
C CYS A 93 13.30 -18.12 -6.43
N GLY A 94 14.01 -18.47 -5.36
CA GLY A 94 15.09 -17.68 -4.78
C GLY A 94 14.61 -16.72 -3.69
N LYS A 95 15.55 -16.20 -2.89
CA LYS A 95 15.26 -15.29 -1.77
C LYS A 95 14.66 -13.97 -2.26
N PHE A 96 13.63 -13.48 -1.57
CA PHE A 96 12.99 -12.23 -1.90
C PHE A 96 13.63 -11.07 -1.13
N ASP A 97 14.68 -10.47 -1.70
CA ASP A 97 15.25 -9.20 -1.22
C ASP A 97 14.43 -8.03 -1.78
N THR A 98 13.26 -7.81 -1.18
CA THR A 98 12.29 -6.80 -1.62
C THR A 98 11.60 -6.13 -0.43
N LEU A 99 10.82 -5.09 -0.71
CA LEU A 99 10.07 -4.35 0.30
C LEU A 99 9.16 -5.31 1.10
N THR A 100 9.39 -5.37 2.41
CA THR A 100 8.59 -6.15 3.35
C THR A 100 8.03 -5.24 4.44
N VAL A 101 6.76 -5.44 4.79
CA VAL A 101 6.06 -4.67 5.82
C VAL A 101 5.32 -5.64 6.73
N ASN A 102 5.43 -5.44 8.05
CA ASN A 102 4.63 -6.19 9.02
C ASN A 102 3.21 -5.61 9.06
N THR A 103 2.21 -6.45 8.84
CA THR A 103 0.80 -6.08 8.97
C THR A 103 0.39 -6.05 10.46
N PRO A 104 -0.64 -5.27 10.84
CA PRO A 104 -1.14 -5.21 12.22
C PRO A 104 -1.65 -6.55 12.77
#